data_AF-A0A954YGI9-F1
#
_entry.id   AF-A0A954YGI9-F1
#
_cell.length_a   1.000
_cell.length_b   1.000
_cell.length_c   1.000
_cell.angle_alpha   90.00
_cell.angle_beta   90.00
_cell.angle_gamma   90.00
#
_symmetry.space_group_name_H-M   'P 1'
#
loop_
_entity.id
_entity.type
_entity.pdbx_description
1 polymer ?
#
loop_
_entity_poly.entity_id
_entity_poly.type
_entity_poly.pdbx_seq_one_letter_code
_entity_poly.pdbx_strand_id
1 'polypeptide(L)'
;MSSSTTTAPPVQPSPEMLAELAEHSRRLETASPEEIISWAVERYFPKLTMATAFGPEGCTILYMLSKIEPRTPVFNLDTGYQFQETLDLRDRIAEKYGIDVELKRPAETVEQFEARHGGPIYESNPDLCCFQRKIVVLQEAAQGMDAW
;
A
#
# COMPACT_ATOMS: atom_id res chain seq x y z
N MET A 1 22.47 -10.46 9.94
CA MET A 1 22.93 -10.68 8.56
C MET A 1 22.03 -9.86 7.66
N SER A 2 22.45 -8.65 7.29
CA SER A 2 21.64 -7.77 6.44
C SER A 2 21.67 -8.32 5.01
N SER A 3 20.60 -9.03 4.64
CA SER A 3 20.38 -9.41 3.25
C SER A 3 20.07 -8.13 2.49
N SER A 4 21.06 -7.61 1.77
CA SER A 4 20.86 -6.55 0.79
C SER A 4 20.04 -7.13 -0.35
N THR A 5 18.73 -6.96 -0.28
CA THR A 5 17.83 -7.26 -1.38
C THR A 5 18.07 -6.17 -2.43
N THR A 6 18.88 -6.47 -3.44
CA THR A 6 18.98 -5.61 -4.63
C THR A 6 17.63 -5.65 -5.34
N THR A 7 16.79 -4.65 -5.10
CA THR A 7 15.51 -4.49 -5.80
C THR A 7 15.79 -4.32 -7.28
N ALA A 8 15.15 -5.12 -8.13
CA ALA A 8 15.24 -4.97 -9.57
C ALA A 8 14.76 -3.56 -9.99
N PRO A 9 15.36 -2.94 -11.02
CA PRO A 9 14.93 -1.63 -11.49
C PRO A 9 13.45 -1.66 -11.93
N PRO A 10 12.72 -0.54 -11.82
CA PRO A 10 11.33 -0.47 -12.25
C PRO A 10 11.17 -0.92 -13.70
N VAL A 11 10.15 -1.73 -13.97
CA VAL A 11 9.81 -2.14 -15.33
C VAL A 11 9.52 -0.90 -16.17
N GLN A 12 10.28 -0.70 -17.24
CA GLN A 12 10.04 0.37 -18.19
C GLN A 12 8.94 -0.07 -19.16
N PRO A 13 7.78 0.61 -19.21
CA PRO A 13 6.67 0.17 -20.03
C PRO A 13 6.97 0.39 -21.52
N SER A 14 6.86 -0.68 -22.32
CA SER A 14 6.94 -0.58 -23.78
C SER A 14 5.65 0.02 -24.37
N PRO A 15 5.68 0.60 -25.59
CA PRO A 15 4.46 1.04 -26.27
C PRO A 15 3.39 -0.04 -26.40
N GLU A 16 3.81 -1.30 -26.62
CA GLU A 16 2.93 -2.47 -26.71
C GLU A 16 2.26 -2.76 -25.36
N MET A 17 3.02 -2.74 -24.27
CA MET A 17 2.49 -2.90 -22.91
C MET A 17 1.49 -1.79 -22.58
N LEU A 18 1.78 -0.54 -22.94
CA LEU A 18 0.85 0.58 -22.71
C LEU A 18 -0.45 0.42 -23.51
N ALA A 19 -0.37 -0.05 -24.75
CA ALA A 19 -1.55 -0.31 -25.58
C ALA A 19 -2.41 -1.45 -25.00
N GLU A 20 -1.77 -2.52 -24.53
CA GLU A 20 -2.43 -3.64 -23.84
C GLU A 20 -3.14 -3.18 -22.57
N LEU A 21 -2.45 -2.41 -21.71
CA LEU A 21 -3.03 -1.86 -20.48
C LEU A 21 -4.21 -0.92 -20.76
N ALA A 22 -4.13 -0.10 -21.82
CA ALA A 22 -5.22 0.77 -22.23
C ALA A 22 -6.46 -0.03 -22.70
N GLU A 23 -6.25 -1.18 -23.36
CA GLU A 23 -7.35 -2.08 -23.74
C GLU A 23 -7.97 -2.76 -22.51
N HIS A 24 -7.15 -3.25 -21.58
CA HIS A 24 -7.64 -3.79 -20.32
C HIS A 24 -8.42 -2.76 -19.50
N SER A 25 -7.94 -1.51 -19.42
CA SER A 25 -8.65 -0.42 -18.74
C SER A 25 -10.03 -0.18 -19.35
N ARG A 26 -10.14 -0.11 -20.69
CA ARG A 26 -11.45 0.02 -21.36
C ARG A 26 -12.38 -1.15 -21.08
N ARG A 27 -11.86 -2.38 -21.12
CA ARG A 27 -12.65 -3.60 -20.87
C ARG A 27 -13.16 -3.68 -19.42
N LEU A 28 -12.34 -3.24 -18.46
CA LEU A 28 -12.63 -3.35 -17.03
C LEU A 28 -13.52 -2.22 -16.49
N GLU A 29 -13.74 -1.15 -17.26
CA GLU A 29 -14.59 0.00 -16.87
C GLU A 29 -16.01 -0.41 -16.44
N THR A 30 -16.55 -1.48 -17.02
CA THR A 30 -17.90 -2.01 -16.70
C THR A 30 -17.87 -3.31 -15.89
N ALA A 31 -16.69 -3.76 -15.47
CA ALA A 31 -16.53 -4.97 -14.69
C ALA A 31 -16.88 -4.74 -13.21
N SER A 32 -17.20 -5.82 -12.51
CA SER A 32 -17.33 -5.81 -11.05
C SER A 32 -15.96 -5.61 -10.38
N PRO A 33 -15.92 -5.06 -9.16
CA PRO A 33 -14.67 -4.94 -8.39
C PRO A 33 -13.92 -6.28 -8.25
N GLU A 34 -14.63 -7.38 -8.04
CA GLU A 34 -14.06 -8.72 -7.93
C GLU A 34 -13.39 -9.18 -9.24
N GLU A 35 -13.96 -8.87 -10.40
CA GLU A 35 -13.35 -9.15 -11.70
C GLU A 35 -12.09 -8.31 -11.94
N ILE A 36 -12.10 -7.04 -11.53
CA ILE A 36 -10.93 -6.15 -11.62
C ILE A 36 -9.79 -6.67 -10.74
N ILE A 37 -10.11 -7.02 -9.49
CA ILE A 37 -9.13 -7.55 -8.53
C ILE A 37 -8.61 -8.91 -9.01
N SER A 38 -9.47 -9.79 -9.51
CA SER A 38 -9.05 -11.10 -10.05
C SER A 38 -8.10 -10.93 -11.23
N TRP A 39 -8.38 -10.02 -12.17
CA TRP A 39 -7.48 -9.70 -13.28
C TRP A 39 -6.12 -9.19 -12.79
N ALA A 40 -6.10 -8.30 -11.79
CA ALA A 40 -4.87 -7.79 -11.22
C ALA A 40 -4.05 -8.90 -10.53
N VAL A 41 -4.71 -9.77 -9.76
CA VAL A 41 -4.08 -10.92 -9.10
C VAL A 41 -3.48 -11.88 -10.13
N GLU A 42 -4.26 -12.29 -11.14
CA GLU A 42 -3.81 -13.21 -12.19
C GLU A 42 -2.57 -12.69 -12.94
N ARG A 43 -2.51 -11.37 -13.16
CA ARG A 43 -1.43 -10.73 -13.93
C ARG A 43 -0.19 -10.46 -13.09
N TYR A 44 -0.36 -9.99 -11.86
CA TYR A 44 0.73 -9.38 -11.11
C TYR A 44 1.14 -10.17 -9.87
N PHE A 45 0.36 -11.11 -9.34
CA PHE A 45 0.79 -11.93 -8.19
C PHE A 45 2.04 -12.76 -8.54
N PRO A 46 3.08 -12.81 -7.67
CA PRO A 46 3.17 -12.30 -6.30
C PRO A 46 3.70 -10.86 -6.15
N LYS A 47 3.85 -10.12 -7.26
CA LYS A 47 4.29 -8.72 -7.32
C LYS A 47 3.15 -7.68 -7.37
N LEU A 48 1.93 -8.10 -7.03
CA LEU A 48 0.81 -7.21 -6.71
C LEU A 48 0.85 -6.89 -5.21
N THR A 49 0.68 -5.64 -4.83
CA THR A 49 0.49 -5.24 -3.43
C THR A 49 -0.84 -4.50 -3.27
N MET A 50 -1.20 -4.17 -2.04
CA MET A 50 -2.28 -3.24 -1.75
C MET A 50 -1.83 -2.30 -0.62
N ALA A 51 -2.00 -0.99 -0.82
CA ALA A 51 -1.91 -0.02 0.27
C ALA A 51 -3.30 0.18 0.90
N THR A 52 -3.40 0.22 2.22
CA THR A 52 -4.66 0.50 2.91
C THR A 52 -4.48 1.47 4.07
N ALA A 53 -5.41 2.42 4.21
CA ALA A 53 -5.57 3.25 5.41
C ALA A 53 -6.73 2.75 6.31
N PHE A 54 -7.31 1.59 5.97
CA PHE A 54 -8.47 0.99 6.63
C PHE A 54 -9.76 1.84 6.55
N GLY A 55 -9.87 2.71 5.54
CA GLY A 55 -11.14 3.32 5.17
C GLY A 55 -12.16 2.27 4.70
N PRO A 56 -13.46 2.63 4.58
CA PRO A 56 -14.52 1.70 4.18
C PRO A 56 -14.24 0.98 2.84
N GLU A 57 -13.71 1.71 1.86
CA GLU A 57 -13.37 1.19 0.54
C GLU A 57 -12.20 0.20 0.64
N GLY A 58 -11.16 0.55 1.39
CA GLY A 58 -10.02 -0.33 1.66
C GLY A 58 -10.44 -1.61 2.39
N CYS A 59 -11.33 -1.52 3.36
CA CYS A 59 -11.88 -2.70 4.05
C CYS A 59 -12.71 -3.58 3.11
N THR A 60 -13.40 -2.99 2.13
CA THR A 60 -14.16 -3.73 1.12
C THR A 60 -13.22 -4.49 0.18
N ILE A 61 -12.15 -3.85 -0.30
CA ILE A 61 -11.13 -4.50 -1.14
C ILE A 61 -10.41 -5.61 -0.37
N LEU A 62 -10.05 -5.37 0.90
CA LEU A 62 -9.48 -6.38 1.79
C LEU A 62 -10.38 -7.62 1.92
N TYR A 63 -11.70 -7.42 2.08
CA TYR A 63 -12.64 -8.52 2.09
C TYR A 63 -12.62 -9.30 0.76
N MET A 64 -12.64 -8.61 -0.39
CA MET A 64 -12.58 -9.25 -1.70
C MET A 64 -11.26 -10.03 -1.91
N LEU A 65 -10.12 -9.41 -1.58
CA LEU A 65 -8.80 -10.06 -1.63
C LEU A 65 -8.73 -11.30 -0.74
N SER A 66 -9.38 -11.29 0.44
CA SER A 66 -9.42 -12.46 1.33
C SER A 66 -10.08 -13.69 0.70
N LYS A 67 -10.93 -13.47 -0.32
CA LYS A 67 -11.60 -14.53 -1.08
C LYS A 67 -10.87 -14.91 -2.35
N ILE A 68 -10.17 -13.96 -2.98
CA ILE A 68 -9.51 -14.13 -4.27
C ILE A 68 -8.08 -14.65 -4.08
N GLU A 69 -7.23 -13.92 -3.35
CA GLU A 69 -5.84 -14.29 -3.11
C GLU A 69 -5.36 -13.67 -1.78
N PRO A 70 -5.60 -14.35 -0.64
CA PRO A 70 -5.25 -13.82 0.69
C PRO A 70 -3.75 -13.72 0.95
N ARG A 71 -2.90 -14.29 0.07
CA ARG A 71 -1.43 -14.15 0.16
C ARG A 71 -0.92 -12.87 -0.48
N THR A 72 -1.78 -12.07 -1.11
CA THR A 72 -1.39 -10.77 -1.67
C THR A 72 -0.80 -9.90 -0.55
N PRO A 73 0.45 -9.41 -0.69
CA PRO A 73 1.03 -8.49 0.26
C PRO A 73 0.15 -7.25 0.44
N VAL A 74 -0.17 -6.90 1.68
CA VAL A 74 -0.90 -5.68 2.02
C VAL A 74 -0.10 -4.88 3.03
N PHE A 75 -0.03 -3.57 2.85
CA PHE A 75 0.63 -2.69 3.79
C PHE A 75 -0.21 -1.46 4.16
N ASN A 76 0.05 -0.94 5.34
CA ASN A 76 -0.45 0.34 5.82
C ASN A 76 0.73 1.26 6.15
N LEU A 77 0.55 2.55 5.89
CA LEU A 77 1.53 3.58 6.26
C LEU A 77 1.28 4.00 7.71
N ASP A 78 2.00 3.38 8.63
CA ASP A 78 1.99 3.77 10.04
C ASP A 78 2.82 5.04 10.21
N THR A 79 2.13 6.17 10.09
CA THR A 79 2.71 7.50 10.20
C THR A 79 3.12 7.85 11.62
N GLY A 80 2.90 7.00 12.63
CA GLY A 80 3.07 7.34 14.05
C GLY A 80 2.03 8.32 14.61
N TYR A 81 1.10 8.82 13.78
CA TYR A 81 -0.02 9.67 14.19
C TYR A 81 -1.38 8.96 14.05
N GLN A 82 -1.38 7.63 13.95
CA GLN A 82 -2.62 6.87 13.78
C GLN A 82 -3.40 6.79 15.09
N PHE A 83 -4.72 6.78 14.97
CA PHE A 83 -5.61 6.47 16.07
C PHE A 83 -5.40 5.01 16.53
N GLN A 84 -5.52 4.76 17.84
CA GLN A 84 -5.42 3.40 18.37
C GLN A 84 -6.48 2.49 17.74
N GLU A 85 -7.67 3.02 17.48
CA GLU A 85 -8.78 2.33 16.83
C GLU A 85 -8.44 1.83 15.42
N THR A 86 -7.53 2.53 14.70
CA THR A 86 -7.03 2.12 13.39
C THR A 86 -6.10 0.90 13.53
N LEU A 87 -5.23 0.90 14.54
CA LEU A 87 -4.34 -0.23 14.83
C LEU A 87 -5.14 -1.45 15.30
N ASP A 88 -6.15 -1.25 16.14
CA ASP A 88 -7.05 -2.31 16.58
C ASP A 88 -7.90 -2.87 15.42
N LEU A 89 -8.22 -2.04 14.41
CA LEU A 89 -8.88 -2.49 13.20
C LEU A 89 -7.97 -3.41 12.36
N ARG A 90 -6.67 -3.12 12.27
CA ARG A 90 -5.68 -4.00 11.61
C ARG A 90 -5.73 -5.41 12.20
N ASP A 91 -5.69 -5.51 13.53
CA ASP A 91 -5.67 -6.79 14.23
C ASP A 91 -6.96 -7.57 13.99
N ARG A 92 -8.11 -6.90 14.06
CA ARG A 92 -9.41 -7.50 13.71
C ARG A 92 -9.47 -7.99 12.26
N ILE A 93 -8.84 -7.28 11.32
CA ILE A 93 -8.77 -7.71 9.91
C ILE A 93 -7.92 -8.98 9.79
N ALA A 94 -6.78 -9.05 10.45
CA ALA A 94 -5.93 -10.23 10.46
C ALA A 94 -6.65 -11.45 11.05
N GLU A 95 -7.32 -11.28 12.19
CA GLU A 95 -8.12 -12.33 12.83
C GLU A 95 -9.29 -12.81 11.95
N LYS A 96 -9.99 -11.87 11.31
CA LYS A 96 -11.23 -12.18 10.57
C LYS A 96 -10.97 -12.74 9.18
N TYR A 97 -9.97 -12.23 8.48
CA TYR A 97 -9.72 -12.52 7.06
C TYR A 97 -8.43 -13.30 6.80
N GLY A 98 -7.57 -13.47 7.81
CA GLY A 98 -6.27 -14.13 7.64
C GLY A 98 -5.29 -13.31 6.80
N ILE A 99 -5.55 -12.02 6.60
CA ILE A 99 -4.66 -11.09 5.90
C ILE A 99 -3.82 -10.36 6.94
N ASP A 100 -2.51 -10.64 6.95
CA ASP A 100 -1.57 -9.86 7.74
C ASP A 100 -1.21 -8.58 6.98
N VAL A 101 -1.43 -7.43 7.61
CA VAL A 101 -1.18 -6.11 7.02
C VAL A 101 0.09 -5.54 7.62
N GLU A 102 1.14 -5.42 6.80
CA GLU A 102 2.43 -4.92 7.24
C GLU A 102 2.36 -3.42 7.55
N LEU A 103 2.81 -3.01 8.74
CA LEU A 103 2.93 -1.60 9.10
C LEU A 103 4.27 -1.05 8.64
N LYS A 104 4.26 -0.26 7.55
CA LYS A 104 5.43 0.45 7.04
C LYS A 104 5.56 1.77 7.77
N ARG A 105 6.73 2.02 8.36
CA ARG A 105 7.00 3.15 9.25
C ARG A 105 8.10 4.04 8.69
N PRO A 106 8.05 5.36 8.93
CA PRO A 106 9.20 6.23 8.73
C PRO A 106 10.38 5.75 9.57
N ALA A 107 11.61 5.99 9.11
CA ALA A 107 12.83 5.65 9.84
C ALA A 107 12.93 6.33 11.22
N GLU A 108 12.25 7.47 11.38
CA GLU A 108 12.26 8.27 12.59
C GLU A 108 10.92 8.23 13.34
N THR A 109 11.03 8.14 14.66
CA THR A 109 9.89 8.32 15.58
C THR A 109 9.28 9.72 15.43
N VAL A 110 8.03 9.89 15.88
CA VAL A 110 7.37 11.21 15.88
C VAL A 110 8.19 12.19 16.72
N GLU A 111 8.66 11.76 17.88
CA GLU A 111 9.43 12.58 18.82
C GLU A 111 10.73 13.10 18.17
N GLN A 112 11.47 12.23 17.48
CA GLN A 112 12.69 12.64 16.76
C GLN A 112 12.39 13.57 15.59
N PHE A 113 11.32 13.29 14.86
CA PHE A 113 10.91 14.09 13.71
C PHE A 113 10.50 15.50 14.14
N GLU A 114 9.67 15.61 15.17
CA GLU A 114 9.19 16.90 15.69
C GLU A 114 10.29 17.69 16.40
N ALA A 115 11.21 17.03 17.11
CA ALA A 115 12.35 17.69 17.75
C ALA A 115 13.26 18.41 16.74
N ARG A 116 13.38 17.87 15.51
CA ARG A 116 14.19 18.50 14.45
C ARG A 116 13.49 19.67 13.77
N HIS A 117 12.17 19.65 13.73
CA HIS A 117 11.38 20.57 12.92
C HIS A 117 10.57 21.58 13.73
N GLY A 118 10.57 21.49 15.07
CA GLY A 118 10.01 22.50 15.97
C GLY A 118 8.56 22.27 16.39
N GLY A 119 8.16 21.02 16.65
CA GLY A 119 6.84 20.68 17.19
C GLY A 119 5.97 19.88 16.21
N PRO A 120 4.64 19.84 16.39
CA PRO A 120 3.75 19.04 15.56
C PRO A 120 3.72 19.54 14.13
N ILE A 121 4.50 18.90 13.25
CA ILE A 121 4.71 19.35 11.87
C ILE A 121 3.46 19.21 11.02
N TYR A 122 2.54 18.31 11.40
CA TYR A 122 1.24 18.23 10.73
C TYR A 122 0.39 19.51 10.89
N GLU A 123 0.65 20.36 11.89
CA GLU A 123 -0.05 21.63 12.08
C GLU A 123 0.66 22.78 11.35
N SER A 124 1.99 22.82 11.42
CA SER A 124 2.79 23.94 10.90
C SER A 124 3.18 23.78 9.43
N ASN A 125 3.43 22.55 8.97
CA ASN A 125 3.81 22.22 7.60
C ASN A 125 3.31 20.81 7.19
N PRO A 126 2.00 20.67 6.93
CA PRO A 126 1.38 19.38 6.61
C PRO A 126 1.96 18.72 5.36
N ASP A 127 2.44 19.51 4.38
CA ASP A 127 3.04 18.99 3.15
C ASP A 127 4.36 18.26 3.47
N LEU A 128 5.22 18.87 4.28
CA LEU A 128 6.47 18.23 4.72
C LEU A 128 6.18 16.98 5.56
N CYS A 129 5.22 17.05 6.47
CA CYS A 129 4.81 15.91 7.30
C CYS A 129 4.31 14.75 6.42
N CYS A 130 3.40 15.02 5.48
CA CYS A 130 2.86 14.00 4.58
C CYS A 130 3.94 13.46 3.64
N PHE A 131 4.81 14.32 3.11
CA PHE A 131 5.88 13.89 2.23
C PHE A 131 6.82 12.91 2.94
N GLN A 132 7.35 13.27 4.11
CA GLN A 132 8.31 12.43 4.81
C GLN A 132 7.69 11.19 5.45
N ARG A 133 6.46 11.30 5.98
CA ARG A 133 5.86 10.21 6.76
C ARG A 133 4.89 9.33 5.97
N LYS A 134 4.48 9.75 4.77
CA LYS A 134 3.62 8.95 3.88
C LYS A 134 4.30 8.69 2.54
N ILE A 135 4.71 9.73 1.81
CA ILE A 135 5.13 9.57 0.41
C ILE A 135 6.46 8.82 0.30
N VAL A 136 7.47 9.16 1.10
CA VAL A 136 8.75 8.44 1.12
C VAL A 136 8.54 6.98 1.52
N VAL A 137 7.75 6.74 2.58
CA VAL A 137 7.45 5.38 3.07
C VAL A 137 6.68 4.56 2.03
N LEU A 138 5.73 5.18 1.32
CA LEU A 138 5.00 4.55 0.21
C LEU A 138 5.94 4.14 -0.92
N GLN A 139 6.85 5.03 -1.32
CA GLN A 139 7.81 4.74 -2.39
C GLN A 139 8.70 3.56 -2.00
N GLU A 140 9.18 3.49 -0.77
CA GLU A 140 9.95 2.37 -0.24
C GLU A 140 9.11 1.08 -0.19
N ALA A 141 7.85 1.16 0.26
CA ALA A 141 6.96 0.00 0.35
C ALA A 141 6.58 -0.58 -1.01
N ALA A 142 6.46 0.26 -2.04
CA ALA A 142 6.11 -0.14 -3.40
C ALA A 142 7.32 -0.65 -4.22
N GLN A 143 8.55 -0.50 -3.72
CA GLN A 143 9.74 -0.97 -4.42
C GLN A 143 9.69 -2.48 -4.66
N GLY A 144 9.93 -2.87 -5.92
CA GLY A 144 9.93 -4.27 -6.34
C GLY A 144 8.55 -4.85 -6.66
N MET A 145 7.48 -4.07 -6.46
CA MET A 145 6.13 -4.41 -6.90
C MET A 145 5.88 -3.88 -8.30
N ASP A 146 5.12 -4.63 -9.09
CA ASP A 146 4.79 -4.27 -10.48
C ASP A 146 3.43 -3.56 -10.57
N ALA A 147 2.56 -3.72 -9.55
CA ALA A 147 1.25 -3.07 -9.42
C ALA A 147 0.82 -2.94 -7.94
N TRP A 148 -0.10 -2.02 -7.67
CA TRP A 148 -0.70 -1.77 -6.34
C TRP A 148 -2.14 -1.28 -6.45
#